data_AF-A0A1I0SDJ5-F1
#
_entry.id   AF-A0A1I0SDJ5-F1
#
_cell.length_a   1.000
_cell.length_b   1.000
_cell.length_c   1.000
_cell.angle_alpha   90.00
_cell.angle_beta   90.00
_cell.angle_gamma   90.00
#
_symmetry.space_group_name_H-M   'P 1'
#
loop_
_entity.id
_entity.type
_entity.pdbx_description
1 polymer ?
#
loop_
_entity_poly.entity_id
_entity_poly.type
_entity_poly.pdbx_seq_one_letter_code
_entity_poly.pdbx_strand_id
1 'polypeptide(L)'
;MAAYNQEDIIRYVEGDMPPEERLQFEAILREDAALAESVQQYREVTAVLSARLQPDPGLQQLKATLETQRSHFHQKGKVVAFKKYFATIGVAAAVMAGIFLFRFYSRDTNYMANYGNIEMQVAAERGNNEDTLLQSAALYFNEKAYTKVIPLLDTYLSKDSSSQTALYYRGIAATQTGAVEAGMTDLVKVYQGESVFKYDAVFYIALYHAQTGNKKEALIWLKKIPADASAAAKAASLEKDLK
;
A
#
# COMPACT_ATOMS: atom_id res chain seq x y z
N MET A 1 -21.47 -70.54 14.45
CA MET A 1 -22.80 -69.89 14.31
C MET A 1 -22.55 -68.40 14.29
N ALA A 2 -22.84 -67.73 13.18
CA ALA A 2 -22.66 -66.29 13.08
C ALA A 2 -23.62 -65.64 14.07
N ALA A 3 -23.09 -64.97 15.09
CA ALA A 3 -23.89 -64.19 16.02
C ALA A 3 -24.28 -62.91 15.30
N TYR A 4 -25.40 -62.95 14.58
CA TYR A 4 -25.98 -61.74 13.99
C TYR A 4 -26.33 -60.78 15.11
N ASN A 5 -25.96 -59.52 14.92
CA ASN A 5 -26.19 -58.48 15.91
C ASN A 5 -27.48 -57.71 15.55
N GLN A 6 -27.84 -56.75 16.39
CA GLN A 6 -29.03 -55.93 16.17
C GLN A 6 -28.97 -55.11 14.86
N GLU A 7 -27.77 -54.80 14.37
CA GLU A 7 -27.55 -54.08 13.12
C GLU A 7 -27.96 -54.93 11.90
N ASP A 8 -27.74 -56.24 11.95
CA ASP A 8 -28.13 -57.16 10.89
C ASP A 8 -29.67 -57.30 10.79
N ILE A 9 -30.37 -57.31 11.92
CA ILE A 9 -31.83 -57.30 11.98
C ILE A 9 -32.39 -56.02 11.32
N ILE A 10 -31.78 -54.87 11.63
CA ILE A 10 -32.16 -53.57 11.07
C ILE A 10 -31.96 -53.58 9.55
N ARG A 11 -30.76 -53.95 9.08
CA ARG A 11 -30.43 -54.05 7.65
C ARG A 11 -31.36 -55.00 6.89
N TYR A 12 -31.73 -56.13 7.51
CA TYR A 12 -32.65 -57.09 6.90
C TYR A 12 -34.08 -56.52 6.75
N VAL A 13 -34.62 -55.92 7.82
CA VAL A 13 -35.98 -55.37 7.82
C VAL A 13 -36.10 -54.12 6.94
N GLU A 14 -35.06 -53.30 6.87
CA GLU A 14 -35.01 -52.08 6.05
C GLU A 14 -34.65 -52.34 4.58
N GLY A 15 -34.23 -53.57 4.24
CA GLY A 15 -33.92 -53.98 2.86
C GLY A 15 -32.51 -53.60 2.39
N ASP A 16 -31.66 -53.12 3.28
CA ASP A 16 -30.28 -52.69 3.03
C ASP A 16 -29.26 -53.85 3.12
N MET A 17 -29.73 -55.09 3.21
CA MET A 17 -28.91 -56.30 3.21
C MET A 17 -28.67 -56.82 1.77
N PRO A 18 -27.42 -57.01 1.33
CA PRO A 18 -27.07 -57.58 0.03
C PRO A 18 -27.79 -58.92 -0.24
N PRO A 19 -28.12 -59.24 -1.51
CA PRO A 19 -28.89 -60.45 -1.85
C PRO A 19 -28.27 -61.76 -1.35
N GLU A 20 -26.94 -61.86 -1.36
CA GLU A 20 -26.21 -63.07 -0.93
C GLU A 20 -26.24 -63.24 0.60
N GLU A 21 -26.08 -62.15 1.34
CA GLU A 21 -26.12 -62.12 2.81
C GLU A 21 -27.53 -62.37 3.33
N ARG A 22 -28.53 -61.86 2.61
CA ARG A 22 -29.95 -62.03 2.92
C ARG A 22 -30.41 -63.49 2.89
N LEU A 23 -29.96 -64.27 1.90
CA LEU A 23 -30.33 -65.69 1.79
C LEU A 23 -29.82 -66.51 2.98
N GLN A 24 -28.62 -66.19 3.47
CA GLN A 24 -28.04 -66.85 4.65
C GLN A 24 -28.80 -66.45 5.92
N PHE A 25 -29.16 -65.17 6.04
CA PHE A 25 -29.96 -64.66 7.15
C PHE A 25 -31.35 -65.33 7.21
N GLU A 26 -32.03 -65.48 6.07
CA GLU A 26 -33.35 -66.12 5.98
C GLU A 26 -33.32 -67.62 6.31
N ALA A 27 -32.22 -68.32 5.99
CA ALA A 27 -32.05 -69.72 6.38
C ALA A 27 -31.97 -69.87 7.90
N ILE A 28 -31.22 -68.99 8.56
CA ILE A 28 -31.00 -69.01 10.02
C ILE A 28 -32.25 -68.53 10.76
N LEU A 29 -32.99 -67.58 10.19
CA LEU A 29 -34.27 -67.12 10.74
C LEU A 29 -35.31 -68.26 10.89
N ARG A 30 -35.21 -69.31 10.06
CA ARG A 30 -36.10 -70.49 10.16
C ARG A 30 -35.67 -71.45 11.26
N GLU A 31 -34.40 -71.42 11.65
CA GLU A 31 -33.83 -72.33 12.65
C GLU A 31 -33.78 -71.70 14.05
N ASP A 32 -33.64 -70.38 14.14
CA ASP A 32 -33.52 -69.64 15.40
C ASP A 32 -34.81 -68.87 15.72
N ALA A 33 -35.58 -69.40 16.67
CA ALA A 33 -36.82 -68.79 17.14
C ALA A 33 -36.60 -67.45 17.88
N ALA A 34 -35.46 -67.26 18.55
CA ALA A 34 -35.15 -66.03 19.27
C ALA A 34 -34.80 -64.89 18.30
N LEU A 35 -34.10 -65.22 17.21
CA LEU A 35 -33.86 -64.28 16.12
C LEU A 35 -35.17 -63.92 15.39
N ALA A 36 -36.04 -64.90 15.14
CA ALA A 36 -37.35 -64.67 14.53
C ALA A 36 -38.23 -63.74 15.37
N GLU A 37 -38.26 -63.95 16.69
CA GLU A 37 -38.97 -63.07 17.62
C GLU A 37 -38.40 -61.64 17.59
N SER A 38 -37.08 -61.50 17.62
CA SER A 38 -36.40 -60.19 17.59
C SER A 38 -36.67 -59.41 16.30
N VAL A 39 -36.68 -60.12 15.15
CA VAL A 39 -37.05 -59.54 13.85
C VAL A 39 -38.51 -59.09 13.85
N GLN A 40 -39.41 -59.87 14.46
CA GLN A 40 -40.83 -59.52 14.52
C GLN A 40 -41.09 -58.33 15.44
N GLN A 41 -40.46 -58.28 16.62
CA GLN A 41 -40.53 -57.11 17.51
C GLN A 41 -40.05 -55.84 16.80
N TYR A 42 -38.96 -55.92 16.05
CA TYR A 42 -38.46 -54.78 15.26
C TYR A 42 -39.45 -54.36 14.16
N ARG A 43 -40.08 -55.32 13.46
CA ARG A 43 -41.13 -55.04 12.47
C ARG A 43 -42.36 -54.37 13.07
N GLU A 44 -42.77 -54.76 14.27
CA GLU A 44 -43.90 -54.15 14.96
C GLU A 44 -43.60 -52.72 15.40
N VAL A 45 -42.42 -52.49 16.00
CA VAL A 45 -41.98 -51.16 16.40
C VAL A 45 -41.87 -50.24 15.18
N THR A 46 -41.22 -50.70 14.10
CA THR A 46 -41.10 -49.93 12.86
C THR A 46 -42.46 -49.66 12.22
N ALA A 47 -43.39 -50.62 12.19
CA ALA A 47 -44.74 -50.41 11.67
C ALA A 47 -45.52 -49.35 12.47
N VAL A 48 -45.44 -49.38 13.80
CA VAL A 48 -46.09 -48.38 14.66
C VAL A 48 -45.48 -46.99 14.46
N LEU A 49 -44.15 -46.91 14.34
CA LEU A 49 -43.45 -45.66 14.09
C LEU A 49 -43.77 -45.11 12.70
N SER A 50 -43.76 -45.93 11.65
CA SER A 50 -44.13 -45.52 10.28
C SER A 50 -45.60 -45.14 10.14
N ALA A 51 -46.50 -45.71 10.95
CA ALA A 51 -47.90 -45.29 10.99
C ALA A 51 -48.11 -43.94 11.69
N ARG A 52 -47.24 -43.59 12.66
CA ARG A 52 -47.31 -42.32 13.42
C ARG A 52 -46.50 -41.19 12.79
N LEU A 53 -45.43 -41.51 12.09
CA LEU A 53 -44.56 -40.56 11.41
C LEU A 53 -45.02 -40.44 9.96
N GLN A 54 -45.43 -39.25 9.55
CA GLN A 54 -45.74 -39.00 8.14
C GLN A 54 -44.48 -39.25 7.29
N PRO A 55 -44.58 -39.88 6.10
CA PRO A 55 -43.43 -40.05 5.22
C PRO A 55 -42.83 -38.69 4.92
N ASP A 56 -41.59 -38.43 5.36
CA ASP A 56 -40.91 -37.16 5.09
C ASP A 56 -40.52 -37.13 3.61
N PRO A 57 -41.14 -36.27 2.78
CA PRO A 57 -40.82 -36.18 1.36
C PRO A 57 -39.36 -35.76 1.10
N GLY A 58 -38.69 -35.13 2.07
CA GLY A 58 -37.29 -34.72 1.96
C GLY A 58 -36.29 -35.87 2.09
N LEU A 59 -36.66 -36.97 2.76
CA LEU A 59 -35.73 -38.06 3.07
C LEU A 59 -35.36 -38.88 1.82
N GLN A 60 -36.32 -39.10 0.92
CA GLN A 60 -36.05 -39.78 -0.34
C GLN A 60 -35.15 -38.95 -1.27
N GLN A 61 -35.40 -37.63 -1.34
CA GLN A 61 -34.55 -36.71 -2.09
C GLN A 61 -33.13 -36.65 -1.52
N LEU A 62 -32.99 -36.66 -0.20
CA LEU A 62 -31.69 -36.70 0.47
C LEU A 62 -30.93 -37.99 0.16
N LYS A 63 -31.58 -39.17 0.27
CA LYS A 63 -30.94 -40.45 -0.09
C LYS A 63 -30.48 -40.45 -1.56
N ALA A 64 -31.31 -40.03 -2.50
CA ALA A 64 -30.94 -39.95 -3.91
C ALA A 64 -29.78 -38.97 -4.18
N THR A 65 -29.74 -37.85 -3.46
CA THR A 65 -28.65 -36.87 -3.56
C THR A 65 -27.33 -37.43 -3.01
N LEU A 66 -27.39 -38.17 -1.90
CA LEU A 66 -26.21 -38.79 -1.31
C LEU A 66 -25.67 -39.93 -2.16
N GLU A 67 -26.53 -40.74 -2.78
CA GLU A 67 -26.10 -41.79 -3.72
C GLU A 67 -25.41 -41.21 -4.96
N THR A 68 -25.98 -40.15 -5.55
CA THR A 68 -25.40 -39.50 -6.73
C THR A 68 -24.07 -38.81 -6.43
N GLN A 69 -23.86 -38.28 -5.23
CA GLN A 69 -22.62 -37.61 -4.84
C GLN A 69 -21.56 -38.53 -4.23
N ARG A 70 -21.84 -39.83 -4.03
CA ARG A 70 -20.91 -40.80 -3.43
C ARG A 70 -19.56 -40.91 -4.16
N SER A 71 -19.53 -40.59 -5.45
CA SER A 71 -18.32 -40.55 -6.28
C SER A 71 -17.39 -39.37 -5.97
N HIS A 72 -17.92 -38.26 -5.46
CA HIS A 72 -17.13 -37.07 -5.08
C HIS A 72 -16.40 -37.25 -3.74
N PHE A 73 -16.91 -38.10 -2.85
CA PHE A 73 -16.31 -38.37 -1.54
C PHE A 73 -15.03 -39.22 -1.59
N HIS A 74 -14.74 -39.89 -2.72
CA HIS A 74 -13.57 -40.77 -2.86
C HIS A 74 -12.39 -40.16 -3.63
N GLN A 75 -12.49 -38.90 -4.09
CA GLN A 75 -11.38 -38.26 -4.80
C GLN A 75 -10.39 -37.61 -3.82
N LYS A 76 -9.21 -38.23 -3.64
CA LYS A 76 -8.08 -37.60 -2.93
C LYS A 76 -7.60 -36.38 -3.72
N GLY A 77 -7.84 -35.18 -3.19
CA GLY A 77 -7.42 -33.92 -3.78
C GLY A 77 -5.90 -33.84 -4.00
N LYS A 78 -5.49 -33.34 -5.16
CA LYS A 78 -4.09 -33.17 -5.54
C LYS A 78 -3.49 -31.98 -4.78
N VAL A 79 -2.62 -32.25 -3.81
CA VAL A 79 -1.91 -31.23 -3.04
C VAL A 79 -0.78 -30.63 -3.90
N VAL A 80 -0.91 -29.36 -4.27
CA VAL A 80 0.14 -28.63 -5.00
C VAL A 80 1.01 -27.88 -3.99
N ALA A 81 2.32 -28.13 -4.00
CA ALA A 81 3.25 -27.54 -3.05
C ALA A 81 3.43 -26.03 -3.30
N PHE A 82 2.84 -25.21 -2.43
CA PHE A 82 2.84 -23.73 -2.46
C PHE A 82 4.22 -23.06 -2.25
N LYS A 83 5.30 -23.86 -2.09
CA LYS A 83 6.63 -23.36 -1.69
C LYS A 83 7.32 -22.45 -2.73
N LYS A 84 6.95 -22.53 -4.02
CA LYS A 84 7.60 -21.71 -5.07
C LYS A 84 7.15 -20.25 -5.11
N TYR A 85 5.98 -19.92 -4.54
CA TYR A 85 5.44 -18.56 -4.56
C TYR A 85 5.85 -17.72 -3.36
N PHE A 86 6.31 -18.33 -2.28
CA PHE A 86 6.80 -17.60 -1.10
C PHE A 86 8.05 -16.76 -1.40
N ALA A 87 8.95 -17.25 -2.27
CA ALA A 87 10.16 -16.53 -2.63
C ALA A 87 9.87 -15.23 -3.41
N THR A 88 8.93 -15.27 -4.36
CA THR A 88 8.58 -14.08 -5.17
C THR A 88 7.73 -13.07 -4.41
N ILE A 89 6.79 -13.54 -3.58
CA ILE A 89 5.97 -12.68 -2.72
C ILE A 89 6.84 -11.99 -1.65
N GLY A 90 7.82 -12.69 -1.09
CA GLY A 90 8.75 -12.13 -0.11
C GLY A 90 9.56 -10.96 -0.64
N VAL A 91 10.06 -11.04 -1.89
CA VAL A 91 10.82 -9.94 -2.51
C VAL A 91 9.93 -8.71 -2.75
N ALA A 92 8.71 -8.90 -3.29
CA ALA A 92 7.80 -7.79 -3.52
C ALA A 92 7.36 -7.10 -2.20
N ALA A 93 7.08 -7.89 -1.16
CA ALA A 93 6.74 -7.37 0.16
C ALA A 93 7.93 -6.63 0.81
N ALA A 94 9.16 -7.13 0.65
CA ALA A 94 10.36 -6.47 1.16
C ALA A 94 10.65 -5.14 0.45
N VAL A 95 10.43 -5.06 -0.87
CA VAL A 95 10.57 -3.81 -1.63
C VAL A 95 9.50 -2.79 -1.19
N MET A 96 8.23 -3.22 -1.06
CA MET A 96 7.17 -2.34 -0.56
C MET A 96 7.43 -1.89 0.87
N ALA A 97 7.85 -2.80 1.76
CA ALA A 97 8.23 -2.45 3.13
C ALA A 97 9.43 -1.50 3.15
N GLY A 98 10.43 -1.69 2.28
CA GLY A 98 11.56 -0.77 2.15
C GLY A 98 11.14 0.64 1.74
N ILE A 99 10.23 0.76 0.75
CA ILE A 99 9.68 2.05 0.32
C ILE A 99 8.84 2.70 1.44
N PHE A 100 7.99 1.92 2.10
CA PHE A 100 7.16 2.40 3.21
C PHE A 100 8.00 2.82 4.42
N LEU A 101 9.01 2.04 4.79
CA LEU A 101 9.93 2.36 5.89
C LEU A 101 10.79 3.57 5.55
N PHE A 102 11.28 3.71 4.32
CA PHE A 102 11.99 4.91 3.87
C PHE A 102 11.11 6.16 3.97
N ARG A 103 9.85 6.06 3.53
CA ARG A 103 8.88 7.16 3.59
C ARG A 103 8.41 7.48 5.00
N PHE A 104 8.31 6.49 5.89
CA PHE A 104 7.86 6.65 7.27
C PHE A 104 8.99 7.10 8.22
N TYR A 105 10.24 6.67 7.95
CA TYR A 105 11.42 7.10 8.72
C TYR A 105 11.91 8.49 8.31
N SER A 106 11.63 8.91 7.07
CA SER A 106 11.70 10.31 6.67
C SER A 106 10.57 11.05 7.38
N ARG A 107 10.80 11.50 8.63
CA ARG A 107 9.87 12.42 9.31
C ARG A 107 9.57 13.55 8.33
N ASP A 108 8.30 13.67 7.98
CA ASP A 108 7.75 14.59 6.98
C ASP A 108 7.76 16.04 7.52
N THR A 109 8.91 16.51 8.03
CA THR A 109 9.15 17.92 8.24
C THR A 109 9.37 18.53 6.88
N ASN A 110 8.30 19.08 6.31
CA ASN A 110 8.35 19.88 5.09
C ASN A 110 9.02 21.23 5.42
N TYR A 111 10.35 21.20 5.53
CA TYR A 111 11.16 22.39 5.80
C TYR A 111 10.89 23.49 4.78
N MET A 112 10.74 23.13 3.50
CA MET A 112 10.46 24.09 2.44
C MET A 112 9.13 24.82 2.67
N ALA A 113 8.09 24.15 3.15
CA ALA A 113 6.82 24.78 3.49
C ALA A 113 6.92 25.75 4.69
N ASN A 114 7.78 25.43 5.67
CA ASN A 114 7.93 26.24 6.89
C ASN A 114 8.84 27.45 6.68
N TYR A 115 9.89 27.29 5.88
CA TYR A 115 11.01 28.23 5.79
C TYR A 115 11.18 28.86 4.41
N GLY A 116 10.61 28.25 3.37
CA GLY A 116 10.84 28.61 1.97
C GLY A 116 9.84 29.60 1.38
N ASN A 117 8.92 30.17 2.19
CA ASN A 117 8.00 31.20 1.72
C ASN A 117 8.75 32.51 1.50
N ILE A 118 8.85 32.93 0.25
CA ILE A 118 9.34 34.22 -0.19
C ILE A 118 8.48 34.72 -1.33
N GLU A 119 8.49 36.03 -1.51
CA GLU A 119 7.89 36.71 -2.64
C GLU A 119 8.99 37.43 -3.42
N MET A 120 8.87 37.39 -4.74
CA MET A 120 9.69 38.21 -5.61
C MET A 120 9.16 39.64 -5.58
N GLN A 121 10.00 40.54 -5.07
CA GLN A 121 9.76 41.97 -5.07
C GLN A 121 10.53 42.61 -6.23
N VAL A 122 9.82 43.42 -7.02
CA VAL A 122 10.39 44.17 -8.15
C VAL A 122 10.08 45.63 -7.92
N ALA A 123 11.10 46.48 -8.01
CA ALA A 123 10.90 47.92 -7.96
C ALA A 123 10.06 48.34 -9.17
N ALA A 124 9.00 49.11 -8.93
CA ALA A 124 8.18 49.68 -10.00
C ALA A 124 8.90 50.89 -10.60
N GLU A 125 10.03 50.64 -11.25
CA GLU A 125 10.71 51.65 -12.06
C GLU A 125 10.13 51.62 -13.48
N ARG A 126 9.95 52.80 -14.06
CA ARG A 126 9.11 53.01 -15.23
C ARG A 126 9.96 52.86 -16.51
N GLY A 127 9.75 51.78 -17.27
CA GLY A 127 9.62 51.91 -18.72
C GLY A 127 10.62 51.21 -19.65
N ASN A 128 11.10 49.99 -19.36
CA ASN A 128 11.75 49.17 -20.38
C ASN A 128 11.24 47.70 -20.44
N ASN A 129 11.66 46.96 -21.48
CA ASN A 129 11.27 45.56 -21.68
C ASN A 129 11.83 44.61 -20.61
N GLU A 130 12.95 44.94 -19.97
CA GLU A 130 13.58 44.15 -18.90
C GLU A 130 12.78 44.26 -17.60
N ASP A 131 12.28 45.45 -17.27
CA ASP A 131 11.34 45.67 -16.17
C ASP A 131 10.08 44.81 -16.35
N THR A 132 9.61 44.71 -17.60
CA THR A 132 8.42 43.91 -17.93
C THR A 132 8.66 42.40 -17.72
N LEU A 133 9.87 41.90 -18.01
CA LEU A 133 10.24 40.50 -17.76
C LEU A 133 10.30 40.19 -16.26
N LEU A 134 10.94 41.07 -15.46
CA LEU A 134 11.02 40.87 -14.02
C LEU A 134 9.64 40.99 -13.35
N GLN A 135 8.80 41.93 -13.78
CA GLN A 135 7.42 42.05 -13.28
C GLN A 135 6.59 40.79 -13.59
N SER A 136 6.69 40.27 -14.81
CA SER A 136 6.00 39.02 -15.21
C SER A 136 6.53 37.82 -14.42
N ALA A 137 7.85 37.74 -14.25
CA ALA A 137 8.48 36.70 -13.44
C ALA A 137 8.01 36.77 -11.99
N ALA A 138 7.91 37.96 -11.42
CA ALA A 138 7.46 38.15 -10.04
C ALA A 138 6.02 37.71 -9.83
N LEU A 139 5.12 38.04 -10.76
CA LEU A 139 3.73 37.58 -10.73
C LEU A 139 3.66 36.05 -10.68
N TYR A 140 4.32 35.37 -11.62
CA TYR A 140 4.32 33.90 -11.64
C TYR A 140 5.06 33.28 -10.47
N PHE A 141 6.12 33.93 -9.98
CA PHE A 141 6.88 33.45 -8.83
C PHE A 141 6.02 33.46 -7.56
N ASN A 142 5.28 34.55 -7.34
CA ASN A 142 4.41 34.70 -6.18
C ASN A 142 3.18 33.77 -6.26
N GLU A 143 2.72 33.45 -7.47
CA GLU A 143 1.73 32.40 -7.73
C GLU A 143 2.30 30.97 -7.65
N LYS A 144 3.60 30.82 -7.35
CA LYS A 144 4.34 29.54 -7.32
C LYS A 144 4.33 28.78 -8.65
N ALA A 145 4.05 29.48 -9.76
CA ALA A 145 4.09 28.96 -11.12
C ALA A 145 5.54 28.95 -11.67
N TYR A 146 6.44 28.28 -10.97
CA TYR A 146 7.89 28.31 -11.21
C TYR A 146 8.30 27.88 -12.62
N THR A 147 7.54 26.99 -13.26
CA THR A 147 7.78 26.58 -14.65
C THR A 147 7.63 27.72 -15.66
N LYS A 148 6.84 28.76 -15.34
CA LYS A 148 6.69 29.97 -16.15
C LYS A 148 7.74 31.04 -15.83
N VAL A 149 8.29 31.02 -14.61
CA VAL A 149 9.32 31.96 -14.16
C VAL A 149 10.63 31.74 -14.91
N ILE A 150 11.07 30.48 -14.99
CA ILE A 150 12.37 30.11 -15.55
C ILE A 150 12.61 30.69 -16.95
N PRO A 151 11.74 30.51 -17.96
CA PRO A 151 11.99 31.07 -19.29
C PRO A 151 12.04 32.61 -19.34
N LEU A 152 11.30 33.29 -18.45
CA LEU A 152 11.34 34.75 -18.34
C LEU A 152 12.70 35.22 -17.80
N LEU A 153 13.18 34.57 -16.73
CA LEU A 153 14.47 34.89 -16.14
C LEU A 153 15.65 34.43 -17.00
N ASP A 154 15.51 33.36 -17.78
CA ASP A 154 16.49 32.97 -18.80
C ASP A 154 16.64 34.06 -19.87
N THR A 155 15.50 34.56 -20.37
CA THR A 155 15.49 35.66 -21.35
C THR A 155 16.14 36.91 -20.76
N TYR A 156 15.85 37.23 -19.49
CA TYR A 156 16.46 38.37 -18.80
C TYR A 156 17.97 38.20 -18.64
N LEU A 157 18.41 37.04 -18.13
CA LEU A 157 19.83 36.74 -17.88
C LEU A 157 20.65 36.58 -19.16
N SER A 158 20.02 36.36 -20.32
CA SER A 158 20.70 36.41 -21.62
C SER A 158 21.19 37.82 -21.98
N LYS A 159 20.59 38.86 -21.39
CA LYS A 159 20.93 40.27 -21.59
C LYS A 159 21.81 40.80 -20.46
N ASP A 160 21.41 40.52 -19.22
CA ASP A 160 22.20 40.82 -18.02
C ASP A 160 22.47 39.55 -17.21
N SER A 161 23.54 38.85 -17.58
CA SER A 161 23.96 37.62 -16.89
C SER A 161 24.45 37.82 -15.45
N SER A 162 24.65 39.07 -15.03
CA SER A 162 25.19 39.44 -13.72
C SER A 162 24.12 39.78 -12.69
N SER A 163 22.86 39.90 -13.12
CA SER A 163 21.73 40.27 -12.27
C SER A 163 21.54 39.30 -11.11
N GLN A 164 21.91 39.77 -9.92
CA GLN A 164 21.82 38.99 -8.68
C GLN A 164 20.38 38.64 -8.35
N THR A 165 19.43 39.55 -8.64
CA THR A 165 18.00 39.32 -8.48
C THR A 165 17.51 38.17 -9.36
N ALA A 166 17.81 38.23 -10.66
CA ALA A 166 17.34 37.20 -11.59
C ALA A 166 17.99 35.83 -11.31
N LEU A 167 19.28 35.80 -10.99
CA LEU A 167 19.96 34.57 -10.57
C LEU A 167 19.34 33.98 -9.30
N TYR A 168 19.06 34.81 -8.29
CA TYR A 168 18.47 34.35 -7.03
C TYR A 168 17.09 33.70 -7.23
N TYR A 169 16.17 34.40 -7.88
CA TYR A 169 14.81 33.88 -8.08
C TYR A 169 14.76 32.72 -9.08
N ARG A 170 15.60 32.72 -10.12
CA ARG A 170 15.71 31.58 -11.04
C ARG A 170 16.28 30.36 -10.30
N GLY A 171 17.29 30.57 -9.46
CA GLY A 171 17.87 29.55 -8.60
C GLY A 171 16.81 28.81 -7.79
N ILE A 172 15.97 29.58 -7.10
CA ILE A 172 14.89 29.03 -6.27
C ILE A 172 13.84 28.33 -7.14
N ALA A 173 13.35 28.97 -8.20
CA ALA A 173 12.36 28.37 -9.11
C ALA A 173 12.86 27.04 -9.73
N ALA A 174 14.14 26.97 -10.09
CA ALA A 174 14.78 25.79 -10.65
C ALA A 174 14.83 24.62 -9.64
N THR A 175 15.11 24.89 -8.36
CA THR A 175 15.06 23.86 -7.30
C THR A 175 13.66 23.27 -7.09
N GLN A 176 12.60 24.04 -7.40
CA GLN A 176 11.20 23.60 -7.25
C GLN A 176 10.67 22.84 -8.48
N THR A 177 11.38 22.89 -9.61
CA THR A 177 10.91 22.32 -10.90
C THR A 177 11.77 21.16 -11.38
N GLY A 178 12.77 20.75 -10.61
CA GLY A 178 13.66 19.63 -10.92
C GLY A 178 14.95 20.00 -11.64
N ALA A 179 15.12 21.27 -12.05
CA ALA A 179 16.37 21.80 -12.63
C ALA A 179 17.41 22.15 -11.54
N VAL A 180 17.59 21.24 -10.58
CA VAL A 180 18.28 21.51 -9.30
C VAL A 180 19.73 21.95 -9.50
N GLU A 181 20.48 21.29 -10.37
CA GLU A 181 21.91 21.59 -10.59
C GLU A 181 22.12 23.02 -11.12
N ALA A 182 21.31 23.42 -12.11
CA ALA A 182 21.32 24.79 -12.63
C ALA A 182 20.91 25.79 -11.54
N GLY A 183 19.88 25.46 -10.76
CA GLY A 183 19.40 26.33 -9.68
C GLY A 183 20.44 26.54 -8.59
N MET A 184 21.12 25.48 -8.17
CA MET A 184 22.21 25.55 -7.18
C MET A 184 23.38 26.35 -7.72
N THR A 185 23.72 26.20 -9.00
CA THR A 185 24.76 27.00 -9.65
C THR A 185 24.46 28.49 -9.56
N ASP A 186 23.21 28.90 -9.82
CA ASP A 186 22.81 30.30 -9.72
C ASP A 186 22.85 30.81 -8.27
N LEU A 187 22.34 30.04 -7.30
CA LEU A 187 22.39 30.43 -5.88
C LEU A 187 23.83 30.57 -5.37
N VAL A 188 24.74 29.71 -5.81
CA VAL A 188 26.17 29.82 -5.48
C VAL A 188 26.78 31.07 -6.09
N LYS A 189 26.44 31.43 -7.33
CA LYS A 189 26.87 32.70 -7.94
C LYS A 189 26.39 33.91 -7.13
N VAL A 190 25.13 33.88 -6.66
CA VAL A 190 24.58 34.94 -5.81
C VAL A 190 25.34 35.07 -4.49
N TYR A 191 25.68 33.94 -3.87
CA TYR A 191 26.51 33.92 -2.67
C TYR A 191 27.92 34.47 -2.90
N GLN A 192 28.53 34.16 -4.04
CA GLN A 192 29.87 34.63 -4.38
C GLN A 192 29.92 36.11 -4.75
N GLY A 193 28.82 36.66 -5.27
CA GLY A 193 28.69 38.08 -5.61
C GLY A 193 28.51 39.02 -4.42
N GLU A 194 28.45 40.32 -4.72
CA GLU A 194 27.95 41.35 -3.83
C GLU A 194 26.47 41.55 -4.08
N SER A 195 25.64 41.07 -3.15
CA SER A 195 24.19 41.06 -3.30
C SER A 195 23.53 41.15 -1.94
N VAL A 196 22.39 41.85 -1.88
CA VAL A 196 21.49 41.80 -0.72
C VAL A 196 20.97 40.39 -0.45
N PHE A 197 20.91 39.54 -1.49
CA PHE A 197 20.47 38.15 -1.41
C PHE A 197 21.59 37.17 -1.05
N LYS A 198 22.82 37.64 -0.81
CA LYS A 198 24.00 36.78 -0.64
C LYS A 198 23.80 35.67 0.38
N TYR A 199 23.31 36.00 1.58
CA TYR A 199 23.09 35.03 2.64
C TYR A 199 21.70 34.39 2.61
N ASP A 200 20.72 35.02 1.94
CA ASP A 200 19.46 34.37 1.64
C ASP A 200 19.65 33.21 0.65
N ALA A 201 20.55 33.34 -0.34
CA ALA A 201 20.92 32.26 -1.25
C ALA A 201 21.56 31.08 -0.50
N VAL A 202 22.48 31.35 0.42
CA VAL A 202 23.06 30.33 1.32
C VAL A 202 21.98 29.62 2.12
N PHE A 203 21.02 30.38 2.66
CA PHE A 203 19.90 29.81 3.39
C PHE A 203 19.04 28.89 2.51
N TYR A 204 18.73 29.28 1.27
CA TYR A 204 17.97 28.45 0.34
C TYR A 204 18.69 27.17 -0.08
N ILE A 205 20.02 27.22 -0.27
CA ILE A 205 20.84 26.03 -0.52
C ILE A 205 20.74 25.08 0.68
N ALA A 206 20.92 25.60 1.90
CA ALA A 206 20.79 24.81 3.11
C ALA A 206 19.39 24.20 3.27
N LEU A 207 18.35 25.00 2.99
CA LEU A 207 16.95 24.59 3.08
C LEU A 207 16.63 23.45 2.11
N TYR A 208 17.14 23.52 0.88
CA TYR A 208 16.99 22.42 -0.07
C TYR A 208 17.67 21.14 0.42
N HIS A 209 18.89 21.23 0.93
CA HIS A 209 19.59 20.06 1.50
C HIS A 209 18.84 19.48 2.70
N ALA A 210 18.26 20.31 3.57
CA ALA A 210 17.41 19.87 4.66
C ALA A 210 16.17 19.13 4.14
N GLN A 211 15.48 19.70 3.15
CA GLN A 211 14.28 19.13 2.53
C GLN A 211 14.55 17.79 1.83
N THR A 212 15.75 17.61 1.27
CA THR A 212 16.15 16.37 0.58
C THR A 212 16.82 15.35 1.50
N GLY A 213 16.82 15.59 2.82
CA GLY A 213 17.35 14.66 3.82
C GLY A 213 18.86 14.73 4.03
N ASN A 214 19.58 15.63 3.33
CA ASN A 214 21.00 15.84 3.51
C ASN A 214 21.29 16.83 4.65
N LYS A 215 20.96 16.43 5.89
CA LYS A 215 21.17 17.22 7.12
C LYS A 215 22.61 17.71 7.28
N LYS A 216 23.60 16.88 6.92
CA LYS A 216 25.02 17.23 7.06
C LYS A 216 25.37 18.43 6.18
N GLU A 217 24.97 18.39 4.92
CA GLU A 217 25.24 19.48 3.97
C GLU A 217 24.47 20.75 4.35
N ALA A 218 23.21 20.62 4.78
CA ALA A 218 22.43 21.74 5.28
C ALA A 218 23.16 22.48 6.41
N LEU A 219 23.67 21.76 7.41
CA LEU A 219 24.43 22.34 8.52
C LEU A 219 25.74 23.01 8.09
N ILE A 220 26.40 22.50 7.03
CA ILE A 220 27.61 23.12 6.47
C ILE A 220 27.27 24.48 5.84
N TRP A 221 26.18 24.56 5.09
CA TRP A 221 25.74 25.80 4.47
C TRP A 221 25.24 26.81 5.50
N LEU A 222 24.48 26.39 6.51
CA LEU A 222 23.98 27.30 7.56
C LEU A 222 25.13 28.01 8.31
N LYS A 223 26.25 27.34 8.54
CA LYS A 223 27.44 27.94 9.19
C LYS A 223 28.10 29.07 8.38
N LYS A 224 27.79 29.20 7.09
CA LYS A 224 28.30 30.29 6.25
C LYS A 224 27.52 31.60 6.43
N ILE A 225 26.40 31.57 7.15
CA ILE A 225 25.54 32.74 7.40
C ILE A 225 26.06 33.44 8.67
N PRO A 226 26.54 34.70 8.58
CA PRO A 226 26.99 35.44 9.75
C PRO A 226 25.81 35.91 10.59
N ALA A 227 26.06 36.20 11.87
CA ALA A 227 25.01 36.49 12.85
C ALA A 227 24.24 37.80 12.58
N ASP A 228 24.82 38.71 11.79
CA ASP A 228 24.25 40.00 11.39
C ASP A 228 23.50 39.94 10.04
N ALA A 229 23.52 38.80 9.33
CA ALA A 229 22.78 38.64 8.08
C ALA A 229 21.26 38.63 8.30
N SER A 230 20.51 39.11 7.29
CA SER A 230 19.04 39.03 7.24
C SER A 230 18.51 37.61 7.48
N ALA A 231 19.20 36.60 6.93
CA ALA A 231 18.84 35.20 7.03
C ALA A 231 19.16 34.55 8.39
N ALA A 232 19.90 35.22 9.29
CA ALA A 232 20.46 34.60 10.50
C ALA A 232 19.38 33.99 11.42
N ALA A 233 18.27 34.70 11.63
CA ALA A 233 17.18 34.20 12.47
C ALA A 233 16.53 32.94 11.90
N LYS A 234 16.28 32.91 10.58
CA LYS A 234 15.72 31.72 9.90
C LYS A 234 16.71 30.56 9.91
N ALA A 235 18.00 30.85 9.70
CA ALA A 235 19.07 29.88 9.73
C ALA A 235 19.19 29.18 11.09
N ALA A 236 19.13 29.95 12.19
CA ALA A 236 19.18 29.41 13.54
C ALA A 236 17.96 28.51 13.86
N SER A 237 16.77 28.89 13.41
CA SER A 237 15.56 28.06 13.56
C SER A 237 15.68 26.74 12.78
N LEU A 238 16.12 26.79 11.52
CA LEU A 238 16.34 25.58 10.72
C LEU A 238 17.44 24.70 11.33
N GLU A 239 18.54 25.29 11.82
CA GLU A 239 19.61 24.54 12.50
C GLU A 239 19.08 23.80 13.74
N LYS A 240 18.20 24.43 14.51
CA LYS A 240 17.57 23.82 15.69
C LYS A 240 16.68 22.65 15.31
N ASP A 241 15.86 22.78 14.27
CA ASP A 241 14.97 21.71 13.81
C ASP A 241 15.73 20.55 13.16
N LEU A 242 16.92 20.84 12.63
CA LEU A 242 17.79 19.81 12.09
C LEU A 242 18.41 18.98 13.19
N LYS A 243 18.79 19.53 14.36
CA LYS A 243 19.56 18.84 15.41
C LYS A 243 18.81 17.67 16.05
#